data_AF-A0A662V299-F1
#
_entry.id   AF-A0A662V299-F1
#
_cell.length_a   1.000
_cell.length_b   1.000
_cell.length_c   1.000
_cell.angle_alpha   90.00
_cell.angle_beta   90.00
_cell.angle_gamma   90.00
#
_symmetry.space_group_name_H-M   'P 1'
#
loop_
_entity.id
_entity.type
_entity.pdbx_description
1 polymer ?
#
loop_
_entity_poly.entity_id
_entity_poly.type
_entity_poly.pdbx_seq_one_letter_code
_entity_poly.pdbx_strand_id
1 'polypeptide(L)'
;LVILTFIALVLSGRNALMHLCIESSELSEGILIPKPLIKVLQNPLKEGEVRVLQEIVKNPGISDEELAYVIGKKLKTIKSIIASLRNLGLVIRKGRRRGIYSTELGKVIAEVMKP
;
A
#
# COMPACT_ATOMS: atom_id res chain seq x y z
N LEU A 1 -12.31 -4.97 -24.59
CA LEU A 1 -13.16 -5.57 -23.53
C LEU A 1 -12.44 -5.66 -22.18
N VAL A 2 -11.25 -6.28 -22.12
CA VAL A 2 -10.52 -6.57 -20.86
C VAL A 2 -10.33 -5.35 -19.94
N ILE A 3 -9.91 -4.20 -20.49
CA ILE A 3 -9.69 -2.97 -19.70
C ILE A 3 -11.00 -2.45 -19.08
N LEU A 4 -12.11 -2.48 -19.83
CA LEU A 4 -13.41 -2.05 -19.32
C LEU A 4 -13.91 -2.97 -18.21
N THR A 5 -13.71 -4.29 -18.35
CA THR A 5 -14.02 -5.27 -17.30
C THR A 5 -13.19 -5.01 -16.05
N PHE A 6 -11.90 -4.71 -16.19
CA PHE A 6 -11.02 -4.38 -15.08
C PHE A 6 -11.49 -3.12 -14.33
N ILE A 7 -11.76 -2.03 -15.07
CA ILE A 7 -12.26 -0.77 -14.50
C ILE A 7 -13.58 -1.02 -13.77
N ALA A 8 -14.53 -1.71 -14.40
CA ALA A 8 -15.82 -2.03 -13.80
C ALA A 8 -15.67 -2.86 -12.51
N LEU A 9 -14.76 -3.83 -12.49
CA LEU A 9 -14.48 -4.64 -11.29
C LEU A 9 -13.90 -3.79 -10.16
N VAL A 10 -12.93 -2.91 -10.45
CA VAL A 10 -12.37 -2.00 -9.44
C VAL A 10 -13.49 -1.12 -8.88
N LEU A 11 -14.27 -0.45 -9.74
CA LEU A 11 -15.35 0.44 -9.32
C LEU A 11 -16.50 -0.27 -8.59
N SER A 12 -16.71 -1.56 -8.84
CA SER A 12 -17.79 -2.31 -8.19
C SER A 12 -17.63 -2.49 -6.67
N GLY A 13 -16.44 -2.23 -6.13
CA GLY A 13 -16.14 -2.45 -4.71
C GLY A 13 -16.13 -3.93 -4.29
N ARG A 14 -16.30 -4.87 -5.24
CA ARG A 14 -16.32 -6.31 -4.95
C ARG A 14 -14.90 -6.82 -4.75
N ASN A 15 -14.78 -7.82 -3.87
CA ASN A 15 -13.54 -8.57 -3.71
C ASN A 15 -13.36 -9.47 -4.94
N ALA A 16 -12.49 -9.08 -5.86
CA ALA A 16 -12.11 -9.88 -7.02
C ALA A 16 -10.65 -10.33 -6.91
N LEU A 17 -10.39 -11.54 -7.38
CA LEU A 17 -9.03 -12.05 -7.60
C LEU A 17 -8.77 -11.96 -9.10
N MET A 18 -7.74 -11.22 -9.50
CA MET A 18 -7.51 -10.87 -10.90
C MET A 18 -6.17 -11.41 -11.39
N HIS A 19 -6.21 -12.12 -12.50
CA HIS A 19 -5.04 -12.62 -13.21
C HIS A 19 -4.94 -11.93 -14.58
N LEU A 20 -3.74 -11.44 -14.90
CA LEU A 20 -3.40 -10.90 -16.21
C LEU A 20 -2.55 -11.94 -16.95
N CYS A 21 -3.12 -12.55 -17.97
CA CYS A 21 -2.37 -13.42 -18.88
C CYS A 21 -1.94 -12.60 -20.10
N ILE A 22 -0.65 -12.65 -20.43
CA ILE A 22 -0.09 -12.01 -21.63
C ILE A 22 0.01 -13.11 -22.68
N GLU A 23 -0.70 -12.96 -23.80
CA GLU A 23 -0.83 -14.00 -24.84
C GLU A 23 0.49 -14.32 -25.56
N SER A 24 1.51 -13.45 -25.45
CA SER A 24 2.73 -13.52 -26.26
C SER A 24 3.99 -13.97 -25.52
N SER A 25 3.92 -14.43 -24.27
CA SER A 25 5.09 -14.95 -23.54
C SER A 25 4.97 -16.45 -23.33
N GLU A 26 5.98 -17.22 -23.75
CA GLU A 26 6.17 -18.64 -23.40
C GLU A 26 6.13 -18.91 -21.87
N LEU A 27 6.28 -17.84 -21.08
CA LEU A 27 5.94 -17.81 -19.66
C LEU A 27 4.41 -17.77 -19.50
N SER A 28 3.82 -18.94 -19.36
CA SER A 28 2.37 -19.17 -19.14
C SER A 28 1.89 -18.72 -17.74
N GLU A 29 2.74 -18.06 -16.96
CA GLU A 29 2.42 -17.62 -15.61
C GLU A 29 1.72 -16.26 -15.66
N GLY A 30 0.39 -16.28 -15.57
CA GLY A 30 -0.40 -15.06 -15.46
C GLY A 30 -0.01 -14.24 -14.23
N ILE A 31 0.07 -12.92 -14.38
CA ILE A 31 0.39 -11.98 -13.31
C ILE A 31 -0.82 -11.86 -12.38
N LEU A 32 -0.68 -12.31 -11.13
CA LEU A 32 -1.67 -12.10 -10.09
C LEU A 32 -1.62 -10.65 -9.62
N ILE A 33 -2.72 -9.92 -9.76
CA ILE A 33 -2.82 -8.56 -9.22
C ILE A 33 -3.02 -8.66 -7.70
N PRO A 34 -2.15 -8.05 -6.88
CA PRO A 34 -2.27 -8.13 -5.43
C PRO A 34 -3.60 -7.56 -4.94
N LYS A 35 -4.36 -8.32 -4.15
CA LYS A 35 -5.60 -7.84 -3.51
C LYS A 35 -5.44 -6.49 -2.78
N PRO A 36 -4.32 -6.21 -2.08
CA PRO A 36 -4.18 -4.93 -1.40
C PRO A 36 -4.09 -3.75 -2.38
N LEU A 37 -3.51 -3.94 -3.56
CA LEU A 37 -3.50 -2.91 -4.61
C LEU A 37 -4.93 -2.54 -5.02
N ILE A 38 -5.80 -3.54 -5.22
CA ILE A 38 -7.20 -3.31 -5.58
C ILE A 38 -7.95 -2.55 -4.48
N LYS A 39 -7.71 -2.89 -3.21
CA LYS A 39 -8.30 -2.16 -2.09
C LYS A 39 -7.85 -0.70 -2.03
N VAL A 40 -6.58 -0.43 -2.31
CA VAL A 40 -6.05 0.94 -2.37
C VAL A 40 -6.63 1.70 -3.57
N LEU A 41 -6.85 1.06 -4.73
CA LEU A 41 -7.50 1.69 -5.87
C LEU A 41 -8.99 2.00 -5.60
N GLN A 42 -9.68 1.11 -4.89
CA GLN A 42 -11.08 1.30 -4.49
C GLN A 42 -11.26 2.36 -3.41
N ASN A 43 -10.33 2.39 -2.45
CA ASN A 43 -10.32 3.33 -1.34
C ASN A 43 -8.92 3.97 -1.26
N PRO A 44 -8.67 5.03 -2.03
CA PRO A 44 -7.40 5.73 -2.03
C PRO A 44 -7.00 6.19 -0.63
N LEU A 45 -5.70 6.16 -0.37
CA LEU A 45 -5.14 6.64 0.89
C LEU A 45 -5.44 8.12 1.07
N LYS A 46 -5.76 8.52 2.30
CA LYS A 46 -5.90 9.94 2.64
C LYS A 46 -4.54 10.61 2.64
N GLU A 47 -4.50 11.92 2.42
CA GLU A 47 -3.26 12.72 2.40
C GLU A 47 -2.36 12.46 3.63
N GLY A 48 -2.95 12.38 4.82
CA GLY A 48 -2.22 12.08 6.04
C GLY A 48 -1.63 10.66 6.09
N GLU A 49 -2.26 9.69 5.44
CA GLU A 49 -1.74 8.32 5.32
C GLU A 49 -0.63 8.24 4.27
N VAL A 50 -0.78 8.96 3.15
CA VAL A 50 0.25 9.09 2.11
C VAL A 50 1.52 9.71 2.68
N ARG A 51 1.40 10.83 3.42
CA ARG A 51 2.55 11.47 4.08
C ARG A 51 3.28 10.51 5.04
N VAL A 52 2.54 9.75 5.83
CA VAL A 52 3.11 8.75 6.75
C VAL A 52 3.83 7.64 5.97
N LEU A 53 3.23 7.12 4.90
CA LEU A 53 3.83 6.08 4.08
C LEU A 53 5.13 6.58 3.40
N GLN A 54 5.11 7.79 2.84
CA GLN A 54 6.29 8.41 2.24
C GLN A 54 7.42 8.59 3.24
N GLU A 55 7.10 8.99 4.47
CA GLU A 55 8.11 9.16 5.52
C GLU A 55 8.74 7.81 5.93
N ILE A 56 7.95 6.74 6.00
CA ILE A 56 8.45 5.37 6.23
C ILE A 56 9.35 4.90 5.08
N VAL A 57 9.04 5.27 3.83
CA VAL A 57 9.87 4.93 2.66
C VAL A 57 11.22 5.67 2.72
N LYS A 58 11.21 6.95 3.11
CA LYS A 58 12.43 7.75 3.28
C LYS A 58 13.31 7.28 4.43
N ASN A 59 12.68 6.84 5.53
CA ASN A 59 13.36 6.44 6.76
C ASN A 59 13.01 5.00 7.17
N PRO A 60 13.57 3.98 6.48
CA PRO A 60 13.28 2.58 6.79
C PRO A 60 13.73 2.20 8.21
N GLY A 61 12.82 1.61 8.99
CA GLY A 61 13.07 1.20 10.37
C GLY A 61 12.69 2.24 11.42
N ILE A 62 12.12 3.38 11.01
CA ILE A 62 11.59 4.42 11.91
C ILE A 62 10.60 3.84 12.93
N SER A 63 10.63 4.36 14.15
CA SER A 63 9.72 4.00 15.24
C SER A 63 8.40 4.76 15.16
N ASP A 64 7.40 4.31 15.94
CA ASP A 64 6.12 5.00 16.05
C ASP A 64 6.30 6.42 16.63
N GLU A 65 7.23 6.57 17.58
CA GLU A 65 7.52 7.80 18.30
C GLU A 65 8.24 8.83 17.43
N GLU A 66 9.26 8.40 16.69
CA GLU A 66 9.98 9.26 15.74
C GLU A 66 9.04 9.73 14.62
N LEU A 67 8.22 8.83 14.09
CA LEU A 67 7.26 9.15 13.04
C LEU A 67 6.20 10.16 13.52
N ALA A 68 5.75 10.02 14.78
CA ALA A 68 4.84 10.98 15.41
C ALA A 68 5.46 12.37 15.57
N TYR A 69 6.74 12.42 15.94
CA TYR A 69 7.50 13.66 16.03
C TYR A 69 7.65 14.33 14.66
N VAL A 70 8.11 13.60 13.65
CA VAL A 70 8.35 14.13 12.29
C VAL A 70 7.06 14.61 11.62
N ILE A 71 5.97 13.84 11.73
CA ILE A 71 4.69 14.16 11.10
C ILE A 71 3.90 15.21 11.90
N GLY A 72 4.28 15.47 13.17
CA GLY A 72 3.57 16.41 14.04
C GLY A 72 2.18 15.93 14.44
N LYS A 73 1.97 14.61 14.61
CA LYS A 73 0.68 14.02 15.00
C LYS A 73 0.79 13.23 16.29
N LYS A 74 -0.33 13.10 17.00
CA LYS A 74 -0.42 12.28 18.21
C LYS A 74 0.00 10.83 17.92
N LEU A 75 0.77 10.23 18.82
CA LEU A 75 1.25 8.85 18.71
C LEU A 75 0.10 7.85 18.47
N LYS A 76 -1.05 8.04 19.12
CA LYS A 76 -2.26 7.22 18.90
C LYS A 76 -2.73 7.25 17.44
N THR A 77 -2.73 8.43 16.82
CA THR A 77 -3.12 8.61 15.42
C THR A 77 -2.14 7.91 14.49
N ILE A 78 -0.84 8.04 14.77
CA ILE A 78 0.21 7.38 13.97
C ILE A 78 0.09 5.86 14.05
N LYS A 79 -0.08 5.30 15.25
CA LYS A 79 -0.30 3.86 15.43
C LYS A 79 -1.54 3.37 14.68
N SER A 80 -2.62 4.17 14.66
CA SER A 80 -3.83 3.87 13.88
C SER A 80 -3.57 3.87 12.37
N ILE A 81 -2.83 4.86 11.85
CA ILE A 81 -2.47 4.94 10.43
C ILE A 81 -1.58 3.75 10.05
N ILE A 82 -0.56 3.44 10.85
CA ILE A 82 0.33 2.30 10.60
C ILE A 82 -0.45 0.98 10.60
N ALA A 83 -1.41 0.81 11.50
CA ALA A 83 -2.28 -0.36 11.51
C ALA A 83 -3.10 -0.46 10.20
N SER A 84 -3.66 0.66 9.73
CA SER A 84 -4.36 0.75 8.44
C SER A 84 -3.45 0.36 7.27
N LEU A 85 -2.27 0.98 7.16
CA LEU A 85 -1.28 0.71 6.11
C LEU A 85 -0.79 -0.75 6.15
N ARG A 86 -0.65 -1.33 7.36
CA ARG A 86 -0.27 -2.75 7.53
C ARG A 86 -1.38 -3.68 7.06
N ASN A 87 -2.64 -3.37 7.36
CA ASN A 87 -3.79 -4.15 6.88
C ASN A 87 -3.93 -4.10 5.35
N LEU A 88 -3.43 -3.03 4.73
CA LEU A 88 -3.30 -2.89 3.28
C LEU A 88 -1.98 -3.48 2.73
N GLY A 89 -1.18 -4.16 3.54
CA GLY A 89 0.07 -4.79 3.10
C GLY A 89 1.13 -3.81 2.58
N LEU A 90 1.00 -2.51 2.88
CA LEU A 90 1.92 -1.48 2.40
C LEU A 90 3.14 -1.33 3.31
N VAL A 91 3.00 -1.71 4.59
CA VAL A 91 4.08 -1.65 5.57
C VAL A 91 4.15 -2.93 6.39
N ILE A 92 5.35 -3.22 6.89
CA ILE A 92 5.66 -4.36 7.75
C ILE A 92 6.53 -3.90 8.91
N ARG A 93 6.52 -4.66 10.01
CA ARG A 93 7.45 -4.46 11.13
C ARG A 93 8.53 -5.53 11.08
N LYS A 94 9.79 -5.12 11.27
CA LYS A 94 10.95 -6.03 11.30
C LYS A 94 11.88 -5.70 12.47
N GLY A 95 12.66 -6.70 12.88
CA GLY A 95 13.72 -6.56 13.89
C GLY A 95 13.25 -6.52 15.35
N ARG A 96 14.21 -6.58 16.28
CA ARG A 96 13.95 -6.59 17.74
C ARG A 96 13.22 -5.34 18.24
N ARG A 97 13.54 -4.16 17.67
CA ARG A 97 12.89 -2.89 18.02
C ARG A 97 11.55 -2.66 17.31
N ARG A 98 11.10 -3.61 16.48
CA ARG A 98 9.86 -3.52 15.70
C ARG A 98 9.76 -2.23 14.87
N GLY A 99 10.88 -1.86 14.24
CA GLY A 99 10.94 -0.73 13.29
C GLY A 99 10.02 -0.96 12.10
N ILE A 100 9.54 0.12 11.50
CA ILE A 100 8.54 0.10 10.46
C ILE A 100 9.22 0.23 9.10
N TYR A 101 8.85 -0.64 8.15
CA TYR A 101 9.42 -0.69 6.82
C TYR A 101 8.31 -0.74 5.77
N SER A 102 8.53 -0.11 4.62
CA SER A 102 7.64 -0.28 3.47
C SER A 102 7.81 -1.64 2.81
N THR A 103 6.73 -2.19 2.26
CA THR A 103 6.81 -3.27 1.26
C THR A 103 7.14 -2.69 -0.12
N GLU A 104 7.44 -3.54 -1.11
CA GLU A 104 7.63 -3.07 -2.49
C GLU A 104 6.37 -2.39 -3.04
N LEU A 105 5.18 -2.95 -2.75
CA LEU A 105 3.91 -2.30 -3.09
C LEU A 105 3.76 -0.95 -2.39
N GLY A 106 4.14 -0.85 -1.12
CA GLY A 106 4.12 0.41 -0.37
C GLY A 106 5.00 1.50 -1.00
N LYS A 107 6.18 1.14 -1.54
CA LYS A 107 7.07 2.07 -2.23
C LYS A 107 6.42 2.60 -3.51
N VAL A 108 5.88 1.70 -4.33
CA VAL A 108 5.19 2.07 -5.57
C VAL A 108 4.01 2.99 -5.29
N ILE A 109 3.18 2.67 -4.29
CA ILE A 109 2.03 3.51 -3.92
C ILE A 109 2.49 4.88 -3.42
N ALA A 110 3.55 4.95 -2.61
CA ALA A 110 4.09 6.21 -2.09
C ALA A 110 4.63 7.14 -3.18
N GLU A 111 5.15 6.55 -4.26
CA GLU A 111 5.69 7.28 -5.42
C GLU A 111 4.57 7.81 -6.33
N VAL A 112 3.56 6.97 -6.60
CA VAL A 112 2.45 7.31 -7.50
C VAL A 112 1.47 8.28 -6.83
N MET A 113 1.20 8.11 -5.53
CA MET A 113 0.29 8.98 -4.79
C MET A 113 1.06 10.19 -4.25
N LYS A 114 0.85 11.36 -4.87
CA LYS A 114 1.27 12.64 -4.31
C LYS A 114 0.18 13.19 -3.38
N PRO A 115 0.54 13.76 -2.22
CA PRO A 115 -0.42 14.41 -1.32
C PRO A 115 -1.12 15.60 -1.97
#